data_AF-S5S1I1-F1
#
_entry.id   AF-S5S1I1-F1
#
_cell.length_a   1.000
_cell.length_b   1.000
_cell.length_c   1.000
_cell.angle_alpha   90.00
_cell.angle_beta   90.00
_cell.angle_gamma   90.00
#
_symmetry.space_group_name_H-M   'P 1'
#
loop_
_entity.id
_entity.type
_entity.pdbx_description
1 polymer ?
#
loop_
_entity_poly.entity_id
_entity_poly.type
_entity_poly.pdbx_seq_one_letter_code
_entity_poly.pdbx_strand_id
1 'polypeptide(L)'
;GDRMLVRSGRSRFSLSTLPASDFPNLDDWQSEVAFELPQATLKRLIEATQFSMAHQDVRYYLNGMLFETSGDGLRTVATDGHRLAVCSMPVGQPLPSHSVIV
;
A
#
# COMPACT_ATOMS: atom_id res chain seq x y z
N GLY A 1 25.03 -25.35 -3.07
CA GLY A 1 23.80 -24.56 -3.20
C GLY A 1 23.33 -24.66 -4.62
N ASP A 2 22.04 -24.91 -4.80
CA ASP A 2 21.44 -24.87 -6.13
C ASP A 2 21.65 -23.49 -6.76
N ARG A 3 21.69 -23.45 -8.09
CA ARG A 3 21.89 -22.22 -8.85
C ARG A 3 20.77 -22.06 -9.86
N MET A 4 20.19 -20.86 -9.91
CA MET A 4 19.25 -20.49 -10.97
C MET A 4 20.02 -20.01 -12.20
N LEU A 5 19.72 -20.59 -13.36
CA LEU A 5 20.32 -20.20 -14.63
C LEU A 5 19.40 -19.24 -15.38
N VAL A 6 19.89 -18.04 -15.66
CA VAL A 6 19.18 -17.04 -16.48
C VAL A 6 19.88 -16.91 -17.82
N ARG A 7 19.14 -17.00 -18.92
CA ARG A 7 19.68 -16.91 -20.28
C ARG A 7 18.88 -15.90 -21.10
N SER A 8 19.58 -15.09 -21.89
CA SER A 8 18.98 -14.18 -22.88
C SER A 8 19.94 -14.00 -24.05
N GLY A 9 19.55 -14.44 -25.25
CA GLY A 9 20.43 -14.50 -26.41
C GLY A 9 21.73 -15.25 -26.11
N ARG A 10 22.87 -14.56 -26.22
CA ARG A 10 24.20 -15.11 -25.93
C ARG A 10 24.63 -14.95 -24.46
N SER A 11 23.86 -14.24 -23.64
CA SER A 11 24.17 -13.98 -22.23
C SER A 11 23.69 -15.13 -21.34
N ARG A 12 24.55 -15.55 -20.40
CA ARG A 12 24.26 -16.61 -19.42
C ARG A 12 24.74 -16.19 -18.04
N PHE A 13 23.84 -16.22 -17.07
CA PHE A 13 24.11 -15.89 -15.67
C PHE A 13 23.74 -17.07 -14.78
N SER A 14 24.43 -17.18 -13.64
CA SER A 14 24.19 -18.20 -12.63
C SER A 14 24.05 -17.51 -11.28
N LEU A 15 22.85 -17.56 -10.70
CA LEU A 15 22.53 -16.91 -9.42
C LEU A 15 22.50 -17.94 -8.31
N SER A 16 23.09 -17.62 -7.16
CA SER A 16 22.95 -18.41 -5.94
C SER A 16 21.50 -18.36 -5.45
N THR A 17 20.95 -19.48 -5.02
CA THR A 17 19.58 -19.56 -4.49
C THR A 17 19.54 -20.01 -3.04
N LEU A 18 18.44 -19.68 -2.37
CA LEU A 18 18.01 -20.27 -1.11
C LEU A 18 16.80 -21.18 -1.37
N PRO A 19 16.53 -22.18 -0.50
CA PRO A 19 15.31 -22.97 -0.57
C PRO A 19 14.06 -22.09 -0.52
N ALA A 20 13.06 -22.38 -1.37
CA ALA A 20 11.80 -21.63 -1.37
C ALA A 20 11.02 -21.78 -0.05
N SER A 21 11.18 -22.91 0.64
CA SER A 21 10.60 -23.17 1.96
C SER A 21 11.08 -22.22 3.05
N ASP A 22 12.23 -21.57 2.85
CA ASP A 22 12.81 -20.66 3.82
C ASP A 22 12.28 -19.23 3.63
N PHE A 23 11.53 -18.99 2.55
CA PHE A 23 10.88 -17.70 2.33
C PHE A 23 9.63 -17.59 3.21
N PRO A 24 9.50 -16.53 4.03
CA PRO A 24 8.35 -16.38 4.91
C PRO A 24 7.08 -16.11 4.09
N ASN A 25 6.02 -16.85 4.39
CA ASN A 25 4.68 -16.50 3.91
C ASN A 25 4.06 -15.44 4.83
N LEU A 26 3.22 -14.59 4.27
CA LEU A 26 2.33 -13.77 5.07
C LEU A 26 1.26 -14.69 5.69
N ASP A 27 0.82 -14.36 6.89
CA ASP A 27 -0.29 -15.06 7.52
C ASP A 27 -1.57 -14.85 6.69
N ASP A 28 -2.42 -15.88 6.67
CA ASP A 28 -3.74 -15.77 6.07
C ASP A 28 -4.59 -14.76 6.85
N TRP A 29 -5.28 -13.88 6.11
CA TRP A 29 -6.18 -12.88 6.68
C TRP A 29 -7.49 -12.84 5.88
N GLN A 30 -8.55 -12.39 6.53
CA GLN A 30 -9.85 -12.20 5.88
C GLN A 30 -10.06 -10.71 5.60
N SER A 31 -10.53 -10.41 4.40
CA SER A 31 -10.84 -9.04 4.01
C SER A 31 -12.06 -8.53 4.77
N GLU A 32 -11.87 -7.45 5.54
CA GLU A 32 -12.98 -6.75 6.20
C GLU A 32 -13.77 -5.87 5.23
N VAL A 33 -13.07 -5.18 4.33
CA VAL A 33 -13.67 -4.30 3.31
C VAL A 33 -12.95 -4.49 1.98
N ALA A 34 -13.72 -4.79 0.93
CA ALA A 34 -13.22 -4.97 -0.43
C ALA A 34 -14.06 -4.16 -1.43
N PHE A 35 -13.40 -3.45 -2.34
CA PHE A 35 -14.04 -2.66 -3.39
C PHE A 35 -13.09 -2.41 -4.54
N GLU A 36 -13.65 -2.02 -5.69
CA GLU A 36 -12.89 -1.68 -6.88
C GLU A 36 -12.93 -0.17 -7.15
N LEU A 37 -11.85 0.35 -7.73
CA LEU A 37 -11.77 1.73 -8.17
C LEU A 37 -10.78 1.86 -9.34
N PRO A 38 -10.91 2.91 -10.17
CA PRO A 38 -9.90 3.20 -11.18
C PRO A 38 -8.53 3.44 -10.55
N GLN A 39 -7.47 2.87 -11.12
CA GLN A 39 -6.09 3.06 -10.63
C GLN A 39 -5.70 4.56 -10.55
N ALA A 40 -6.18 5.37 -11.50
CA ALA A 40 -5.96 6.82 -11.51
C ALA A 40 -6.58 7.52 -10.29
N THR A 41 -7.73 7.02 -9.80
CA THR A 41 -8.38 7.52 -8.58
C THR A 41 -7.54 7.23 -7.35
N LEU A 42 -7.06 5.98 -7.21
CA LEU A 42 -6.16 5.60 -6.11
C LEU A 42 -4.86 6.42 -6.14
N LYS A 43 -4.26 6.54 -7.32
CA LYS A 43 -3.04 7.32 -7.53
C LYS A 43 -3.23 8.78 -7.09
N ARG A 44 -4.33 9.41 -7.49
CA ARG A 44 -4.66 10.80 -7.12
C ARG A 44 -4.79 10.97 -5.60
N LEU A 45 -5.47 10.04 -4.92
CA LEU A 45 -5.61 10.07 -3.47
C LEU A 45 -4.25 10.01 -2.76
N ILE A 46 -3.34 9.14 -3.23
CA ILE A 46 -1.99 8.99 -2.65
C ILE A 46 -1.14 10.23 -2.95
N GLU A 47 -1.08 10.69 -4.21
CA GLU A 47 -0.27 11.84 -4.59
C GLU A 47 -0.70 13.13 -3.87
N ALA A 48 -2.00 13.28 -3.59
CA ALA A 48 -2.54 14.45 -2.91
C ALA A 48 -2.21 14.51 -1.41
N THR A 49 -1.80 13.40 -0.78
CA THR A 49 -1.62 13.35 0.69
C THR A 49 -0.25 12.87 1.15
N GLN A 50 0.45 12.01 0.38
CA GLN A 50 1.69 11.35 0.82
C GLN A 50 2.77 12.31 1.33
N PHE A 51 2.84 13.53 0.78
CA PHE A 51 3.86 14.51 1.15
C PHE A 51 3.73 15.01 2.60
N SER A 52 2.56 14.83 3.22
CA SER A 52 2.31 15.20 4.62
C SER A 52 2.53 14.06 5.60
N MET A 53 2.93 12.85 5.17
CA MET A 53 3.29 11.77 6.11
C MET A 53 4.57 12.12 6.87
N ALA A 54 4.66 11.66 8.11
CA ALA A 54 5.88 11.80 8.89
C ALA A 54 6.98 10.84 8.40
N HIS A 55 8.24 11.18 8.72
CA HIS A 55 9.39 10.34 8.42
C HIS A 55 10.08 9.93 9.73
N GLN A 56 9.98 8.65 10.09
CA GLN A 56 10.60 8.09 11.30
C GLN A 56 10.17 8.81 12.60
N ASP A 57 8.91 9.26 12.67
CA ASP A 57 8.33 9.85 13.88
C ASP A 57 8.11 8.77 14.94
N VAL A 58 8.28 9.15 16.21
CA VAL A 58 8.03 8.29 17.37
C VAL A 58 6.57 7.85 17.49
N ARG A 59 5.65 8.67 16.97
CA ARG A 59 4.24 8.35 16.79
C ARG A 59 4.10 7.52 15.52
N TYR A 60 4.30 6.21 15.64
CA TYR A 60 4.37 5.29 14.49
C TYR A 60 3.18 5.40 13.51
N TYR A 61 1.99 5.73 14.01
CA TYR A 61 0.78 5.91 13.20
C TYR A 61 0.81 7.14 12.27
N LEU A 62 1.76 8.07 12.47
CA LEU A 62 1.98 9.21 11.55
C LEU A 62 2.93 8.88 10.39
N ASN A 63 3.64 7.74 10.46
CA ASN A 63 4.55 7.30 9.39
C ASN A 63 3.82 6.61 8.24
N GLY A 64 2.48 6.56 8.27
CA GLY A 64 1.62 5.98 7.24
C GLY A 64 0.51 6.94 6.82
N MET A 65 -0.41 6.41 6.02
CA MET A 65 -1.56 7.13 5.48
C MET A 65 -2.84 6.50 5.98
N LEU A 66 -3.74 7.32 6.54
CA LEU A 66 -5.09 6.86 6.86
C LEU A 66 -5.87 6.67 5.56
N PHE A 67 -6.45 5.50 5.38
CA PHE A 67 -7.50 5.20 4.42
C PHE A 67 -8.82 5.08 5.18
N GLU A 68 -9.79 5.91 4.82
CA GLU A 68 -11.13 5.94 5.42
C GLU A 68 -12.17 5.73 4.30
N THR A 69 -13.01 4.72 4.49
CA THR A 69 -14.18 4.45 3.65
C THR A 69 -15.41 4.94 4.40
N SER A 70 -16.29 5.67 3.71
CA SER A 70 -17.55 6.14 4.28
C SER A 70 -18.50 6.58 3.17
N GLY A 71 -19.74 6.11 3.23
CA GLY A 71 -20.75 6.46 2.22
C GLY A 71 -20.31 5.99 0.84
N ASP A 72 -20.19 6.91 -0.11
CA ASP A 72 -19.81 6.64 -1.50
C ASP A 72 -18.35 7.00 -1.85
N GLY A 73 -17.52 7.24 -0.83
CA GLY A 73 -16.18 7.79 -1.01
C GLY A 73 -15.06 7.04 -0.29
N LEU A 74 -13.87 7.17 -0.87
CA LEU A 74 -12.61 6.85 -0.23
C LEU A 74 -11.87 8.15 0.10
N ARG A 75 -11.40 8.26 1.33
CA ARG A 75 -10.61 9.39 1.82
C ARG A 75 -9.22 8.92 2.23
N THR A 76 -8.22 9.69 1.85
CA THR A 76 -6.86 9.57 2.39
C THR A 76 -6.53 10.76 3.26
N VAL A 77 -5.83 10.52 4.38
CA VAL A 77 -5.33 11.57 5.28
C VAL A 77 -3.88 11.25 5.68
N ALA A 78 -3.03 12.27 5.67
CA ALA A 78 -1.66 12.16 6.17
C ALA A 78 -1.27 13.44 6.91
N THR A 79 -0.48 13.30 7.98
CA THR A 79 0.02 14.42 8.79
C THR A 79 1.31 14.05 9.49
N ASP A 80 2.22 15.02 9.63
CA ASP A 80 3.47 14.92 10.38
C ASP A 80 3.38 15.65 11.74
N GLY A 81 2.19 16.16 12.07
CA GLY A 81 1.95 17.01 13.24
C GLY A 81 2.23 18.50 13.00
N HIS A 82 2.83 18.88 11.87
CA HIS A 82 3.04 20.27 11.46
C HIS A 82 2.13 20.69 10.31
N ARG A 83 1.87 19.77 9.37
CA ARG A 83 0.97 19.95 8.24
C ARG A 83 0.08 18.74 8.07
N LEU A 84 -1.10 18.94 7.48
CA LEU A 84 -2.05 17.89 7.19
C LEU A 84 -2.52 18.02 5.74
N ALA A 85 -2.62 16.88 5.06
CA ALA A 85 -3.27 16.78 3.76
C ALA A 85 -4.43 15.77 3.82
N VAL A 86 -5.53 16.11 3.16
CA VAL A 86 -6.72 15.27 3.02
C VAL A 86 -7.19 15.27 1.57
N CYS A 87 -7.54 14.09 1.06
CA CYS A 87 -8.14 13.95 -0.27
C CYS A 87 -9.33 13.00 -0.17
N SER A 88 -10.42 13.28 -0.88
CA SER A 88 -11.58 12.40 -0.96
C SER A 88 -12.03 12.27 -2.41
N MET A 89 -12.33 11.04 -2.81
CA MET A 89 -12.79 10.71 -4.15
C MET A 89 -14.00 9.78 -4.06
N PRO A 90 -15.04 9.98 -4.88
CA PRO A 90 -16.14 9.02 -4.99
C PRO A 90 -15.62 7.72 -5.60
N VAL A 91 -16.11 6.59 -5.09
CA VAL A 91 -15.79 5.24 -5.60
C VAL A 91 -16.94 4.61 -6.38
N GLY A 92 -18.10 5.28 -6.45
CA GLY A 92 -19.24 4.83 -7.26
C GLY A 92 -20.02 3.66 -6.66
N GLN A 93 -19.73 3.27 -5.42
CA GLN A 93 -20.45 2.25 -4.66
C GLN A 93 -20.51 2.64 -3.19
N PRO A 94 -21.59 2.29 -2.46
CA PRO A 94 -21.64 2.47 -1.02
C PRO A 94 -20.63 1.53 -0.34
N LEU A 95 -19.87 2.07 0.61
CA LEU A 95 -18.89 1.36 1.43
C LEU A 95 -19.27 1.44 2.92
N PRO A 96 -18.97 0.40 3.71
CA PRO A 96 -19.08 0.47 5.16
C PRO A 96 -18.13 1.53 5.71
N SER A 97 -18.44 2.10 6.87
CA SER A 97 -17.50 2.96 7.58
C SER A 97 -16.36 2.13 8.13
N HIS A 98 -15.15 2.32 7.59
CA HIS A 98 -13.96 1.61 8.04
C HIS A 98 -12.72 2.47 7.82
N SER A 99 -11.77 2.41 8.76
CA SER A 99 -10.56 3.23 8.74
C SER A 99 -9.34 2.42 9.14
N VAL A 100 -8.29 2.51 8.34
CA VAL A 100 -7.02 1.80 8.54
C VAL A 100 -5.84 2.71 8.21
N ILE A 101 -4.72 2.55 8.91
CA ILE A 101 -3.46 3.23 8.57
C ILE A 101 -2.58 2.23 7.82
N VAL A 102 -2.16 2.61 6.62
CA VAL A 102 -1.30 1.82 5.71
C VAL A 102 0.08 2.46 5.64
#